data_AF-A0A318EE61-F1
#
_entry.id   AF-A0A318EE61-F1
#
_cell.length_a   1.000
_cell.length_b   1.000
_cell.length_c   1.000
_cell.angle_alpha   90.00
_cell.angle_beta   90.00
_cell.angle_gamma   90.00
#
_symmetry.space_group_name_H-M   'P 1'
#
loop_
_entity.id
_entity.type
_entity.pdbx_description
1 polymer ?
#
loop_
_entity_poly.entity_id
_entity_poly.type
_entity_poly.pdbx_seq_one_letter_code
_entity_poly.pdbx_strand_id
1 'polypeptide(L)'
;MSDFHIDFAVILTALTFVTGVVWAMDRWWLAPRREQRVGVVKPGAFVDFCVSFFPVIFVVLVVRSFVVEPFRIPSGSMIPTLLVGDFILVNKFAYGLRDPVLHTKFTGGSEPERGDIVVFRWPVDPSKDFIKRVIGLPGDRVAYRDKRLFVNGEPAPIEADGVYTAPGLPPPGVVYRMRENLTGIEHHVLVNPGRPADDFEIVVPEGEYFMMGDNRDGSDDSRRWGTVPARNLVGKAFFIWMSWNGADTRIDFSRIGTVIR
;
A
#
# COMPACT_ATOMS: atom_id res chain seq x y z
N MET A 1 -24.52 -11.37 -2.39
CA MET A 1 -23.95 -11.97 -3.61
C MET A 1 -22.45 -11.84 -3.46
N SER A 2 -21.73 -12.95 -3.40
CA SER A 2 -20.27 -12.94 -3.32
C SER A 2 -19.72 -12.48 -4.66
N ASP A 3 -19.39 -11.19 -4.77
CA ASP A 3 -18.67 -10.68 -5.93
C ASP A 3 -17.36 -11.46 -6.02
N PHE A 4 -17.27 -12.30 -7.05
CA PHE A 4 -16.04 -12.97 -7.43
C PHE A 4 -15.10 -11.87 -7.96
N HIS A 5 -14.44 -11.16 -7.05
CA HIS A 5 -13.34 -10.27 -7.41
C HIS A 5 -12.21 -11.15 -7.91
N ILE A 6 -12.09 -11.26 -9.23
CA ILE A 6 -10.93 -11.87 -9.86
C ILE A 6 -9.77 -10.90 -9.61
N ASP A 7 -9.08 -11.10 -8.49
CA ASP A 7 -7.87 -10.38 -8.15
C ASP A 7 -6.84 -10.62 -9.26
N PHE A 8 -6.16 -9.56 -9.70
CA PHE A 8 -5.05 -9.66 -10.63
C PHE A 8 -4.02 -10.70 -10.17
N ALA A 9 -3.84 -10.87 -8.85
CA ALA A 9 -3.00 -11.92 -8.30
C ALA A 9 -3.45 -13.34 -8.70
N VAL A 10 -4.76 -13.61 -8.70
CA VAL A 10 -5.33 -14.90 -9.12
C VAL A 10 -5.12 -15.11 -10.62
N ILE A 11 -5.36 -14.08 -11.44
CA ILE A 11 -5.12 -14.15 -12.90
C ILE A 11 -3.65 -14.45 -13.16
N LEU A 12 -2.73 -13.68 -12.55
CA LEU A 12 -1.30 -13.83 -12.75
C LEU A 12 -0.82 -15.23 -12.32
N THR A 13 -1.32 -15.73 -11.20
CA THR A 13 -1.00 -17.08 -10.71
C THR A 13 -1.51 -18.15 -11.67
N ALA A 14 -2.76 -18.05 -12.13
CA ALA A 14 -3.35 -18.98 -13.09
C ALA A 14 -2.59 -18.97 -14.44
N LEU A 15 -2.25 -17.79 -14.95
CA LEU A 15 -1.45 -17.63 -16.17
C LEU A 15 -0.06 -18.25 -16.00
N THR A 16 0.60 -18.01 -14.87
CA THR A 16 1.91 -18.61 -14.56
C THR A 16 1.82 -20.12 -14.51
N PHE A 17 0.77 -20.66 -13.88
CA PHE A 17 0.55 -22.10 -13.80
C PHE A 17 0.33 -22.73 -15.18
N VAL A 18 -0.59 -22.19 -15.98
CA VAL A 18 -0.89 -22.70 -17.33
C VAL A 18 0.34 -22.62 -18.23
N THR A 19 1.00 -21.47 -18.29
CA THR A 19 2.21 -21.29 -19.12
C THR A 19 3.36 -22.17 -18.63
N GLY A 20 3.50 -22.37 -17.31
CA GLY A 20 4.49 -23.25 -16.71
C GLY A 20 4.26 -24.73 -17.00
N VAL A 21 3.01 -25.20 -16.98
CA VAL A 21 2.65 -26.57 -17.38
C VAL A 21 2.98 -26.79 -18.86
N VAL A 22 2.60 -25.86 -19.75
CA VAL A 22 2.92 -25.97 -21.18
C VAL A 22 4.43 -25.93 -21.41
N TRP A 23 5.15 -25.05 -20.72
CA TRP A 23 6.61 -24.97 -20.78
C TRP A 23 7.27 -26.28 -20.33
N ALA A 24 6.81 -26.88 -19.23
CA ALA A 24 7.32 -28.16 -18.72
C ALA A 24 7.03 -29.32 -19.68
N MET A 25 5.81 -29.39 -20.21
CA MET A 25 5.44 -30.37 -21.24
C MET A 25 6.29 -30.23 -22.50
N ASP A 26 6.57 -28.98 -22.91
CA ASP A 26 7.41 -28.73 -24.07
C ASP A 26 8.84 -29.17 -23.83
N ARG A 27 9.43 -28.76 -22.70
CA ARG A 27 10.79 -29.05 -22.28
C ARG A 27 11.08 -30.55 -22.18
N TRP A 28 10.13 -31.34 -21.66
CA TRP A 28 10.36 -32.75 -21.32
C TRP A 28 9.72 -33.75 -22.30
N TRP A 29 8.68 -33.37 -23.04
CA TRP A 29 7.98 -34.29 -23.94
C TRP A 29 7.90 -33.81 -25.39
N LEU A 30 7.47 -32.57 -25.64
CA LEU A 30 7.17 -32.13 -27.01
C LEU A 30 8.44 -31.76 -27.80
N ALA A 31 9.40 -31.05 -27.21
CA ALA A 31 10.65 -30.68 -27.88
C ALA A 31 11.49 -31.90 -28.26
N PRO A 32 11.75 -32.88 -27.38
CA PRO A 32 12.49 -34.09 -27.77
C PRO A 32 11.81 -34.87 -28.89
N ARG A 33 10.47 -34.92 -28.92
CA ARG A 33 9.70 -35.58 -29.99
C ARG A 33 9.75 -34.82 -31.32
N ARG A 34 9.92 -33.50 -31.31
CA ARG A 34 10.10 -32.70 -32.53
C ARG A 34 11.49 -32.87 -33.11
N GLU A 35 12.52 -32.97 -32.27
CA GLU A 35 13.91 -33.20 -32.68
C GLU A 35 14.14 -34.57 -33.34
N GLN A 36 13.35 -35.58 -32.95
CA GLN A 36 13.39 -36.92 -33.56
C GLN A 36 12.75 -36.99 -34.96
N ARG A 37 12.00 -35.95 -35.39
CA ARG A 37 11.38 -35.91 -36.72
C ARG A 37 12.34 -35.29 -37.73
N VAL A 38 12.38 -35.85 -38.93
CA VAL A 38 13.18 -35.32 -40.04
C VAL A 38 12.56 -33.98 -40.50
N GLY A 39 13.33 -32.90 -40.40
CA GLY A 39 12.92 -31.54 -40.79
C GLY A 39 12.68 -30.61 -39.60
N VAL A 40 12.76 -29.29 -39.82
CA VAL A 40 12.55 -28.28 -38.76
C VAL A 40 11.05 -28.16 -38.47
N VAL A 41 10.57 -28.92 -37.48
CA VAL A 41 9.19 -28.82 -37.00
C VAL A 41 9.09 -27.70 -35.97
N LYS A 42 8.52 -26.55 -36.35
CA LYS A 42 8.25 -25.45 -35.42
C LYS A 42 7.19 -25.84 -34.40
N PRO A 43 7.27 -25.35 -33.15
CA PRO A 43 6.18 -25.49 -32.19
C PRO A 43 4.91 -24.81 -32.70
N GLY A 44 3.74 -25.30 -32.25
CA GLY A 44 2.48 -24.62 -32.53
C GLY A 44 2.45 -23.23 -31.86
N ALA A 45 1.76 -22.27 -32.47
CA ALA A 45 1.77 -20.87 -32.02
C ALA A 45 1.43 -20.70 -30.53
N PHE A 46 0.50 -21.50 -30.00
CA PHE A 46 0.14 -21.48 -28.58
C PHE A 46 1.28 -21.94 -27.65
N VAL A 47 2.01 -22.99 -28.05
CA VAL A 47 3.14 -23.51 -27.27
C VAL A 47 4.28 -22.52 -27.28
N ASP A 48 4.59 -21.96 -28.45
CA ASP A 48 5.64 -20.96 -28.62
C ASP A 48 5.37 -19.70 -27.77
N PHE A 49 4.11 -19.25 -27.76
CA PHE A 49 3.64 -18.18 -26.88
C PHE A 49 3.86 -18.53 -25.39
N CYS A 50 3.36 -19.68 -24.93
CA CYS A 50 3.49 -20.05 -23.51
C CYS A 50 4.96 -20.18 -23.07
N VAL A 51 5.80 -20.81 -23.89
CA VAL A 51 7.23 -21.00 -23.60
C VAL A 51 7.96 -19.66 -23.53
N SER A 52 7.65 -18.74 -24.43
CA SER A 52 8.31 -17.42 -24.50
C SER A 52 7.88 -16.49 -23.36
N PHE A 53 6.60 -16.51 -22.97
CA PHE A 53 6.08 -15.62 -21.93
C PHE A 53 6.23 -16.17 -20.51
N PHE A 54 6.35 -17.49 -20.33
CA PHE A 54 6.45 -18.10 -18.99
C PHE A 54 7.56 -17.47 -18.12
N PRO A 55 8.82 -17.30 -18.57
CA PRO A 55 9.87 -16.72 -17.73
C PRO A 55 9.51 -15.29 -17.27
N VAL A 56 8.94 -14.48 -18.16
CA VAL A 56 8.54 -13.10 -17.85
C VAL A 56 7.42 -13.07 -16.82
N ILE A 57 6.35 -13.84 -17.06
CA ILE A 57 5.19 -13.92 -16.16
C ILE A 57 5.62 -14.47 -14.80
N PHE A 58 6.47 -15.50 -14.76
CA PHE A 58 7.00 -16.09 -13.54
C PHE A 58 7.83 -15.08 -12.74
N VAL A 59 8.73 -14.34 -13.39
CA VAL A 59 9.51 -13.27 -12.71
C VAL A 59 8.57 -12.21 -12.16
N VAL A 60 7.56 -11.77 -12.92
CA VAL A 60 6.56 -10.79 -12.43
C VAL A 60 5.80 -11.35 -11.23
N LEU A 61 5.41 -12.63 -11.23
CA LEU A 61 4.77 -13.29 -10.09
C LEU A 61 5.67 -13.30 -8.85
N VAL A 62 6.94 -13.69 -9.00
CA VAL A 62 7.90 -13.73 -7.88
C VAL A 62 8.16 -12.33 -7.32
N VAL A 63 8.44 -11.36 -8.20
CA VAL A 63 8.68 -9.97 -7.82
C VAL A 63 7.46 -9.40 -7.10
N ARG A 64 6.25 -9.64 -7.61
CA ARG A 64 5.01 -9.18 -6.97
C ARG A 64 4.75 -9.86 -5.63
N SER A 65 4.99 -11.18 -5.55
CA SER A 65 4.67 -11.95 -4.35
C SER A 65 5.54 -11.55 -3.17
N PHE A 66 6.80 -11.22 -3.43
CA PHE A 66 7.80 -11.04 -2.37
C PHE A 66 8.38 -9.62 -2.28
N VAL A 67 8.53 -8.91 -3.41
CA VAL A 67 9.37 -7.71 -3.50
C VAL A 67 8.54 -6.43 -3.44
N VAL A 68 7.72 -6.21 -4.47
CA VAL A 68 6.99 -4.95 -4.66
C VAL A 68 5.58 -5.23 -5.15
N GLU A 69 4.59 -4.64 -4.48
CA GLU A 69 3.19 -4.76 -4.86
C GLU A 69 2.59 -3.39 -5.23
N PRO A 70 1.92 -3.28 -6.39
CA PRO A 70 1.25 -2.04 -6.78
C PRO A 70 -0.13 -1.93 -6.11
N PHE A 71 -0.43 -0.75 -5.56
CA PHE A 71 -1.75 -0.42 -5.01
C PHE A 71 -2.32 0.82 -5.69
N ARG A 72 -3.65 0.87 -5.80
CA ARG A 72 -4.38 2.09 -6.18
C ARG A 72 -4.96 2.72 -4.93
N ILE A 73 -4.86 4.04 -4.80
CA ILE A 73 -5.42 4.82 -3.69
C ILE A 73 -6.88 5.17 -3.99
N PRO A 74 -7.87 4.60 -3.26
CA PRO A 74 -9.28 4.82 -3.55
C PRO A 74 -9.90 5.93 -2.69
N SER A 75 -9.23 6.37 -1.62
CA SER A 75 -9.77 7.31 -0.62
C SER A 75 -8.82 8.45 -0.30
N GLY A 76 -9.37 9.58 0.18
CA GLY A 76 -8.63 10.82 0.48
C GLY A 76 -8.10 10.91 1.91
N SER A 77 -7.97 9.79 2.63
CA SER A 77 -7.53 9.79 4.05
C SER A 77 -6.06 10.16 4.25
N MET A 78 -5.24 10.04 3.21
CA MET A 78 -3.81 10.37 3.21
C MET A 78 -3.49 11.67 2.47
N ILE A 79 -4.49 12.49 2.14
CA ILE A 79 -4.28 13.82 1.54
C ILE A 79 -3.58 14.72 2.59
N PRO A 80 -2.57 15.53 2.19
CA PRO A 80 -2.16 15.81 0.81
C PRO A 80 -1.06 14.89 0.27
N THR A 81 -0.52 13.99 1.10
CA THR A 81 0.59 13.10 0.73
C THR A 81 0.22 12.15 -0.40
N LEU A 82 -0.92 11.46 -0.26
CA LEU A 82 -1.49 10.58 -1.30
C LEU A 82 -2.88 11.06 -1.69
N LEU A 83 -3.10 11.19 -3.00
CA LEU A 83 -4.36 11.62 -3.59
C LEU A 83 -5.17 10.41 -4.08
N VAL A 84 -6.48 10.59 -4.14
CA VAL A 84 -7.36 9.62 -4.80
C VAL A 84 -6.95 9.49 -6.27
N GLY A 85 -6.68 8.27 -6.71
CA GLY A 85 -6.20 7.99 -8.06
C GLY A 85 -4.68 7.84 -8.18
N ASP A 86 -3.92 8.05 -7.11
CA ASP A 86 -2.51 7.65 -7.08
C ASP A 86 -2.36 6.12 -7.18
N PHE A 87 -1.35 5.69 -7.92
CA PHE A 87 -0.89 4.31 -7.96
C PHE A 87 0.50 4.25 -7.34
N ILE A 88 0.61 3.52 -6.25
CA ILE A 88 1.81 3.44 -5.42
C ILE A 88 2.47 2.08 -5.54
N LEU A 89 3.78 2.04 -5.28
CA LEU A 89 4.52 0.82 -5.04
C LEU A 89 4.77 0.65 -3.55
N VAL A 90 4.55 -0.57 -3.07
CA VAL A 90 4.72 -0.97 -1.68
C VAL A 90 5.81 -2.01 -1.59
N ASN A 91 6.82 -1.75 -0.75
CA ASN A 91 7.89 -2.68 -0.47
C ASN A 91 7.45 -3.65 0.63
N LYS A 92 7.25 -4.92 0.28
CA LYS A 92 6.80 -5.98 1.19
C LYS A 92 7.94 -6.55 2.02
N PHE A 93 9.18 -6.45 1.54
CA PHE A 93 10.34 -6.90 2.29
C PHE A 93 10.69 -5.99 3.47
N ALA A 94 10.27 -4.73 3.45
CA ALA A 94 10.59 -3.77 4.50
C ALA A 94 10.29 -4.32 5.91
N TYR A 95 9.20 -5.09 6.07
CA TYR A 95 8.78 -5.64 7.36
C TYR A 95 8.91 -7.17 7.46
N GLY A 96 9.77 -7.74 6.61
CA GLY A 96 10.12 -9.16 6.56
C GLY A 96 9.28 -9.96 5.56
N LEU A 97 9.87 -11.02 4.97
CA LEU A 97 9.12 -11.94 4.12
C LEU A 97 8.03 -12.62 4.93
N ARG A 98 6.83 -12.68 4.36
CA ARG A 98 5.72 -13.44 4.91
C ARG A 98 5.27 -14.49 3.92
N ASP A 99 4.75 -15.59 4.44
CA ASP A 99 4.08 -16.58 3.62
C ASP A 99 2.92 -15.92 2.85
N PRO A 100 2.86 -16.07 1.52
CA PRO A 100 1.79 -15.51 0.71
C PRO A 100 0.40 -16.04 1.07
N VAL A 101 0.31 -17.19 1.74
CA VAL A 101 -0.92 -17.90 2.08
C VAL A 101 -1.18 -17.85 3.60
N LEU A 102 -0.21 -18.28 4.40
CA LEU A 102 -0.32 -18.40 5.87
C LEU A 102 0.09 -17.11 6.60
N HIS A 103 0.73 -16.17 5.92
CA HIS A 103 1.16 -14.86 6.45
C HIS A 103 2.09 -14.92 7.67
N THR A 104 2.68 -16.08 7.94
CA THR A 104 3.72 -16.26 8.94
C THR A 104 5.02 -15.62 8.47
N LYS A 105 5.74 -14.95 9.39
CA LYS A 105 6.98 -14.21 9.09
C LYS A 105 8.13 -15.22 8.98
N PHE A 106 8.82 -15.25 7.85
CA PHE A 106 9.94 -16.17 7.58
C PHE A 106 11.31 -15.58 7.92
N THR A 107 11.49 -14.25 7.88
CA THR A 107 12.79 -13.59 8.04
C THR A 107 12.74 -12.36 8.95
N GLY A 108 13.91 -11.97 9.47
CA GLY A 108 14.12 -10.70 10.18
C GLY A 108 14.15 -9.52 9.20
N GLY A 109 12.99 -8.92 8.94
CA GLY A 109 12.89 -7.58 8.39
C GLY A 109 12.89 -6.52 9.50
N SER A 110 13.12 -5.25 9.14
CA SER A 110 13.05 -4.14 10.10
C SER A 110 11.63 -3.96 10.62
N GLU A 111 11.50 -3.39 11.80
CA GLU A 111 10.21 -2.94 12.31
C GLU A 111 9.84 -1.63 11.62
N PRO A 112 8.54 -1.33 11.45
CA PRO A 112 8.08 -0.01 11.05
C PRO A 112 8.66 1.07 11.92
N GLU A 113 9.18 2.10 11.26
CA GLU A 113 9.67 3.29 11.94
C GLU A 113 8.53 4.30 12.05
N ARG A 114 8.63 5.17 13.05
CA ARG A 114 7.69 6.29 13.17
C ARG A 114 7.75 7.11 11.87
N GLY A 115 6.59 7.59 11.42
CA GLY A 115 6.48 8.34 10.17
C GLY A 115 6.35 7.48 8.92
N ASP A 116 6.62 6.17 8.97
CA ASP A 116 6.42 5.30 7.81
C ASP A 116 4.97 5.33 7.32
N ILE A 117 4.77 5.36 6.00
CA ILE A 117 3.46 5.14 5.39
C ILE A 117 3.31 3.67 5.04
N VAL A 118 2.37 3.00 5.68
CA VAL A 118 2.26 1.54 5.68
C VAL A 118 0.90 1.11 5.15
N VAL A 119 0.91 0.13 4.25
CA VAL A 119 -0.27 -0.64 3.89
C VAL A 119 -0.43 -1.78 4.89
N PHE A 120 -1.64 -1.98 5.39
CA PHE A 120 -1.98 -3.05 6.33
C PHE A 120 -3.42 -3.50 6.12
N ARG A 121 -3.71 -4.73 6.50
CA ARG A 121 -5.07 -5.27 6.55
C ARG A 121 -5.79 -4.71 7.76
N TRP A 122 -6.94 -4.09 7.55
CA TRP A 122 -7.70 -3.46 8.61
C TRP A 122 -8.05 -4.49 9.72
N PRO A 123 -7.74 -4.23 11.00
CA PRO A 123 -7.93 -5.23 12.05
C PRO A 123 -9.39 -5.67 12.25
N VAL A 124 -10.36 -4.80 11.96
CA VAL A 124 -11.79 -5.09 12.11
C VAL A 124 -12.33 -5.97 10.98
N ASP A 125 -11.86 -5.74 9.75
CA ASP A 125 -12.21 -6.54 8.57
C ASP A 125 -10.96 -6.72 7.70
N PRO A 126 -10.21 -7.82 7.91
CA PRO A 126 -8.94 -8.09 7.22
C PRO A 126 -9.05 -8.30 5.71
N SER A 127 -10.26 -8.32 5.14
CA SER A 127 -10.47 -8.34 3.69
C SER A 127 -10.19 -6.99 3.02
N LYS A 128 -10.03 -5.93 3.82
CA LYS A 128 -9.77 -4.56 3.35
C LYS A 128 -8.35 -4.12 3.70
N ASP A 129 -7.62 -3.66 2.69
CA ASP A 129 -6.32 -3.00 2.87
C ASP A 129 -6.49 -1.50 3.10
N PHE A 130 -5.81 -1.00 4.13
CA PHE A 130 -5.75 0.40 4.53
C PHE A 130 -4.32 0.90 4.39
N ILE A 131 -4.16 2.19 4.14
CA ILE A 131 -2.88 2.89 4.14
C ILE A 131 -2.94 4.07 5.08
N LYS A 132 -1.97 4.16 6.01
CA LYS A 132 -1.87 5.20 7.03
C LYS A 132 -0.41 5.45 7.39
N ARG A 133 -0.14 6.54 8.09
CA ARG A 133 1.16 6.86 8.68
C ARG A 133 1.29 6.23 10.06
N VAL A 134 2.44 5.63 10.35
CA VAL A 134 2.81 5.14 11.67
C VAL A 134 3.07 6.33 12.59
N ILE A 135 2.19 6.54 13.55
CA ILE A 135 2.31 7.62 14.53
C ILE A 135 2.88 7.12 15.84
N GLY A 136 2.47 5.94 16.31
CA GLY A 136 2.94 5.32 17.55
C GLY A 136 3.54 3.94 17.31
N LEU A 137 4.67 3.69 17.95
CA LEU A 137 5.39 2.42 18.02
C LEU A 137 5.03 1.68 19.32
N PRO A 138 5.33 0.37 19.42
CA PRO A 138 5.16 -0.39 20.66
C PRO A 138 5.69 0.35 21.90
N GLY A 139 4.85 0.46 22.93
CA GLY A 139 5.19 1.12 24.20
C GLY A 139 4.97 2.64 24.23
N ASP A 140 4.75 3.30 23.08
CA ASP A 140 4.51 4.74 23.05
C ASP A 140 3.19 5.12 23.72
N ARG A 141 3.18 6.26 24.42
CA ARG A 141 1.95 6.96 24.80
C ARG A 141 1.59 7.97 23.72
N VAL A 142 0.52 7.73 22.98
CA VAL A 142 0.00 8.64 21.97
C VAL A 142 -1.24 9.34 22.52
N ALA A 143 -1.28 10.67 22.45
CA ALA A 143 -2.46 11.45 22.77
C ALA A 143 -2.76 12.45 21.65
N TYR A 144 -4.04 12.70 21.41
CA TYR A 144 -4.49 13.75 20.51
C TYR A 144 -5.49 14.60 21.26
N ARG A 145 -5.22 15.90 21.34
CA ARG A 145 -6.01 16.87 22.11
C ARG A 145 -6.07 18.16 21.34
N ASP A 146 -7.26 18.74 21.18
CA ASP A 146 -7.46 20.00 20.47
C ASP A 146 -6.79 20.03 19.08
N LYS A 147 -6.91 18.90 18.36
CA LYS A 147 -6.32 18.66 17.04
C LYS A 147 -4.78 18.62 16.99
N ARG A 148 -4.11 18.55 18.14
CA ARG A 148 -2.65 18.44 18.27
C ARG A 148 -2.27 17.05 18.74
N LEU A 149 -1.24 16.51 18.10
CA LEU A 149 -0.70 15.20 18.42
C LEU A 149 0.41 15.32 19.46
N PHE A 150 0.45 14.37 20.39
CA PHE A 150 1.48 14.23 21.41
C PHE A 150 1.97 12.79 21.41
N VAL A 151 3.28 12.59 21.48
CA VAL A 151 3.93 11.28 21.55
C VAL A 151 4.86 11.30 22.75
N ASN A 152 4.63 10.40 23.71
CA ASN A 152 5.37 10.32 24.97
C ASN A 152 5.39 11.63 25.77
N GLY A 153 4.31 12.41 25.66
CA GLY A 153 4.17 13.72 26.31
C GLY A 153 4.74 14.89 25.49
N GLU A 154 5.57 14.62 24.48
CA GLU A 154 6.11 15.66 23.60
C GLU A 154 5.10 16.01 22.50
N PRO A 155 4.76 17.29 22.29
CA PRO A 155 3.89 17.69 21.20
C PRO A 155 4.58 17.47 19.86
N ALA A 156 3.84 17.08 18.84
CA ALA A 156 4.23 17.19 17.44
C ALA A 156 3.86 18.61 16.95
N PRO A 157 4.81 19.55 16.82
CA PRO A 157 4.51 20.92 16.44
C PRO A 157 3.87 20.99 15.06
N ILE A 158 2.93 21.93 14.89
CA ILE A 158 2.28 22.20 13.61
C ILE A 158 2.49 23.67 13.22
N GLU A 159 2.82 23.90 11.95
CA GLU A 159 2.94 25.21 11.34
C GLU A 159 1.93 25.34 10.20
N ALA A 160 1.26 26.49 10.10
CA ALA A 160 0.30 26.73 9.04
C ALA A 160 1.01 26.91 7.68
N ASP A 161 0.60 26.12 6.69
CA ASP A 161 1.15 26.10 5.33
C ASP A 161 0.05 26.36 4.27
N GLY A 162 -0.90 27.20 4.65
CA GLY A 162 -1.97 27.70 3.79
C GLY A 162 -3.28 26.91 3.85
N VAL A 163 -4.19 27.26 2.94
CA VAL A 163 -5.50 26.63 2.81
C VAL A 163 -5.41 25.56 1.72
N TYR A 164 -5.98 24.39 2.00
CA TYR A 164 -6.11 23.32 1.02
C TYR A 164 -7.47 23.41 0.33
N THR A 165 -7.45 23.64 -0.98
CA THR A 165 -8.62 23.57 -1.85
C THR A 165 -8.39 22.48 -2.89
N ALA A 166 -9.31 21.52 -2.99
CA ALA A 166 -9.28 20.51 -4.04
C ALA A 166 -10.57 20.53 -4.86
N PRO A 167 -10.49 20.33 -6.19
CA PRO A 167 -11.66 20.17 -7.03
C PRO A 167 -12.55 19.02 -6.54
N GLY A 168 -13.85 19.27 -6.37
CA GLY A 168 -14.83 18.24 -6.00
C GLY A 168 -15.04 18.02 -4.51
N LEU A 169 -14.36 18.74 -3.60
CA LEU A 169 -14.85 18.85 -2.22
C LEU A 169 -16.05 19.82 -2.19
N PRO A 170 -17.23 19.41 -1.72
CA PRO A 170 -18.32 20.36 -1.50
C PRO A 170 -17.89 21.38 -0.43
N PRO A 171 -18.15 22.69 -0.61
CA PRO A 171 -18.14 23.60 0.53
C PRO A 171 -19.22 23.09 1.51
N PRO A 172 -18.90 22.93 2.81
CA PRO A 172 -18.31 24.00 3.59
C PRO A 172 -17.08 23.58 4.44
N GLY A 173 -16.22 24.55 4.69
CA GLY A 173 -15.12 24.45 5.66
C GLY A 173 -13.77 24.79 5.06
N VAL A 174 -13.06 25.72 5.68
CA VAL A 174 -11.66 26.01 5.35
C VAL A 174 -10.84 24.84 5.87
N VAL A 175 -10.29 24.01 4.99
CA VAL A 175 -9.34 22.97 5.40
C VAL A 175 -7.94 23.57 5.33
N TYR A 176 -7.24 23.60 6.45
CA TYR A 176 -5.88 24.11 6.50
C TYR A 176 -4.89 23.00 6.23
N ARG A 177 -3.92 23.29 5.37
CA ARG A 177 -2.71 22.48 5.25
C ARG A 177 -1.75 22.93 6.33
N MET A 178 -1.33 22.00 7.16
CA MET A 178 -0.33 22.24 8.20
C MET A 178 0.90 21.39 7.89
N ARG A 179 2.08 21.90 8.21
CA ARG A 179 3.29 21.11 8.31
C ARG A 179 3.42 20.62 9.74
N GLU A 180 3.44 19.30 9.94
CA GLU A 180 3.61 18.66 11.24
C GLU A 180 5.00 18.05 11.36
N ASN A 181 5.66 18.31 12.48
CA ASN A 181 6.92 17.68 12.87
C ASN A 181 6.64 16.54 13.86
N LEU A 182 6.67 15.32 13.35
CA LEU A 182 6.51 14.10 14.14
C LEU A 182 7.88 13.63 14.63
N THR A 183 8.34 14.21 15.74
CA THR A 183 9.63 13.87 16.38
C THR A 183 10.82 13.88 15.42
N GLY A 184 10.93 14.93 14.60
CA GLY A 184 11.95 15.12 13.58
C GLY A 184 11.50 14.78 12.16
N ILE A 185 10.32 14.20 11.97
CA ILE A 185 9.79 13.81 10.66
C ILE A 185 8.74 14.82 10.21
N GLU A 186 9.15 15.67 9.27
CA GLU A 186 8.30 16.70 8.67
C GLU A 186 7.38 16.09 7.60
N HIS A 187 6.07 16.31 7.74
CA HIS A 187 5.09 15.95 6.72
C HIS A 187 3.91 16.93 6.72
N HIS A 188 3.07 16.87 5.69
CA HIS A 188 1.88 17.72 5.62
C HIS A 188 0.66 16.95 6.13
N VAL A 189 -0.19 17.64 6.87
CA VAL A 189 -1.48 17.15 7.34
C VAL A 189 -2.58 18.14 6.97
N LEU A 190 -3.81 17.65 6.86
CA LEU A 190 -4.99 18.51 6.73
C LEU A 190 -5.78 18.55 8.02
N VAL A 191 -6.17 19.76 8.41
CA VAL A 191 -6.97 20.04 9.60
C VAL A 191 -8.17 20.91 9.21
N ASN A 192 -9.37 20.44 9.52
CA ASN A 192 -10.61 21.16 9.36
C ASN A 192 -11.08 21.69 10.73
N PRO A 193 -11.03 23.01 10.98
CA PRO A 193 -11.43 23.62 12.25
C PRO A 193 -12.94 23.49 12.52
N GLY A 194 -13.75 23.28 11.47
CA GLY A 194 -15.20 23.12 11.60
C GLY A 194 -15.63 21.73 12.06
N ARG A 195 -14.69 20.77 12.17
CA ARG A 195 -14.95 19.44 12.74
C ARG A 195 -14.43 19.38 14.18
N PRO A 196 -15.16 18.75 15.12
CA PRO A 196 -14.68 18.57 16.48
C PRO A 196 -13.39 17.76 16.49
N ALA A 197 -12.59 17.92 17.55
CA ALA A 197 -11.44 17.06 17.77
C ALA A 197 -11.90 15.70 18.30
N ASP A 198 -11.36 14.62 17.74
CA ASP A 198 -11.52 13.26 18.27
C ASP A 198 -10.43 13.06 19.35
N ASP A 199 -10.62 13.66 20.52
CA ASP A 199 -9.66 13.59 21.62
C ASP A 199 -9.52 12.15 22.13
N PHE A 200 -8.27 11.68 22.25
CA PHE A 200 -7.98 10.34 22.75
C PHE A 200 -6.60 10.27 23.40
N GLU A 201 -6.39 9.21 24.15
CA GLU A 201 -5.08 8.83 24.66
C GLU A 201 -4.97 7.30 24.73
N ILE A 202 -3.84 6.75 24.32
CA ILE A 202 -3.57 5.32 24.34
C ILE A 202 -2.09 5.06 24.57
N VAL A 203 -1.79 3.95 25.26
CA VAL A 203 -0.46 3.35 25.26
C VAL A 203 -0.46 2.23 24.23
N VAL A 204 0.41 2.30 23.23
CA VAL A 204 0.47 1.33 22.14
C VAL A 204 0.93 -0.01 22.70
N PRO A 205 0.14 -1.10 22.55
CA PRO A 205 0.53 -2.41 23.02
C PRO A 205 1.80 -2.93 22.33
N GLU A 206 2.50 -3.84 23.00
CA GLU A 206 3.66 -4.52 22.42
C GLU A 206 3.30 -5.25 21.13
N GLY A 207 4.15 -5.10 20.10
CA GLY A 207 3.93 -5.70 18.79
C GLY A 207 2.79 -5.08 17.96
N GLU A 208 2.25 -3.93 18.38
CA GLU A 208 1.23 -3.18 17.65
C GLU A 208 1.67 -1.75 17.33
N TYR A 209 0.93 -1.08 16.43
CA TYR A 209 1.26 0.25 15.93
C TYR A 209 0.02 1.12 15.95
N PHE A 210 0.20 2.40 16.28
CA PHE A 210 -0.86 3.41 16.18
C PHE A 210 -0.75 4.13 14.83
N MET A 211 -1.81 4.07 14.05
CA MET A 211 -1.83 4.54 12.66
C MET A 211 -2.78 5.73 12.50
N MET A 212 -2.35 6.80 11.82
CA MET A 212 -3.23 7.94 11.49
C MET A 212 -3.13 8.33 10.02
N GLY A 213 -4.23 8.90 9.51
CA GLY A 213 -4.24 9.53 8.19
C GLY A 213 -3.71 10.95 8.24
N ASP A 214 -3.02 11.37 7.19
CA ASP A 214 -2.55 12.75 7.02
C ASP A 214 -3.74 13.72 6.89
N ASN A 215 -4.88 13.26 6.37
CA ASN A 215 -6.13 14.02 6.40
C ASN A 215 -6.86 13.81 7.74
N ARG A 216 -6.44 14.57 8.77
CA ARG A 216 -6.78 14.30 10.19
C ARG A 216 -8.28 14.23 10.44
N ASP A 217 -9.08 15.09 9.83
CA ASP A 217 -10.53 15.13 10.05
C ASP A 217 -11.33 14.35 8.98
N GLY A 218 -10.64 13.79 7.98
CA GLY A 218 -11.18 13.00 6.88
C GLY A 218 -10.71 11.54 6.86
N SER A 219 -10.16 11.05 7.96
CA SER A 219 -9.56 9.72 8.09
C SER A 219 -10.29 8.87 9.12
N ASP A 220 -10.54 7.60 8.75
CA ASP A 220 -10.97 6.55 9.66
C ASP A 220 -9.74 5.69 10.00
N ASP A 221 -9.18 5.90 11.19
CA ASP A 221 -7.87 5.35 11.60
C ASP A 221 -7.85 4.94 13.07
N SER A 222 -6.68 4.71 13.66
CA SER A 222 -6.55 4.10 14.99
C SER A 222 -7.26 4.85 16.11
N ARG A 223 -7.62 6.12 15.89
CA ARG A 223 -8.50 6.91 16.77
C ARG A 223 -9.88 6.29 16.99
N ARG A 224 -10.36 5.52 16.02
CA ARG A 224 -11.74 4.98 16.00
C ARG A 224 -11.80 3.49 16.23
N TRP A 225 -10.80 2.75 15.76
CA TRP A 225 -10.80 1.28 15.78
C TRP A 225 -9.59 0.66 16.51
N GLY A 226 -8.73 1.46 17.12
CA GLY A 226 -7.59 0.98 17.93
C GLY A 226 -6.32 0.71 17.14
N THR A 227 -5.39 -0.02 17.73
CA THR A 227 -4.04 -0.27 17.19
C THR A 227 -4.01 -1.38 16.14
N VAL A 228 -2.93 -1.43 15.36
CA VAL A 228 -2.71 -2.41 14.29
C VAL A 228 -1.64 -3.40 14.72
N PRO A 229 -1.94 -4.70 14.86
CA PRO A 229 -0.94 -5.71 15.12
C PRO A 229 0.10 -5.83 14.00
N ALA A 230 1.36 -6.12 14.34
CA ALA A 230 2.44 -6.29 13.35
C ALA A 230 2.08 -7.31 12.24
N ARG A 231 1.35 -8.38 12.59
CA ARG A 231 0.88 -9.41 11.64
C ARG A 231 -0.07 -8.91 10.56
N ASN A 232 -0.68 -7.73 10.75
CA ASN A 232 -1.58 -7.11 9.78
C ASN A 232 -0.84 -6.28 8.73
N LEU A 233 0.42 -5.90 8.97
CA LEU A 233 1.19 -5.05 8.06
C LEU A 233 1.52 -5.77 6.75
N VAL A 234 1.33 -5.10 5.63
CA VAL A 234 1.61 -5.63 4.28
C VAL A 234 2.97 -5.13 3.77
N GLY A 235 3.24 -3.83 3.91
CA GLY A 235 4.52 -3.24 3.49
C GLY A 235 4.55 -1.72 3.53
N LYS A 236 5.73 -1.14 3.28
CA LYS A 236 5.99 0.31 3.27
C LYS A 236 5.75 0.90 1.89
N ALA A 237 4.88 1.90 1.80
CA ALA A 237 4.71 2.68 0.57
C ALA A 237 5.94 3.56 0.35
N PHE A 238 6.51 3.56 -0.86
CA PHE A 238 7.76 4.28 -1.12
C PHE A 238 7.77 5.11 -2.41
N PHE A 239 6.86 4.86 -3.35
CA PHE A 239 6.91 5.51 -4.67
C PHE A 239 5.54 5.61 -5.34
N ILE A 240 5.27 6.75 -5.98
CA ILE A 240 4.11 6.95 -6.87
C ILE A 240 4.57 6.73 -8.32
N TRP A 241 4.10 5.65 -8.95
CA TRP A 241 4.50 5.28 -10.32
C TRP A 241 3.52 5.74 -11.40
N MET A 242 2.28 6.04 -11.01
CA MET A 242 1.26 6.63 -11.88
C MET A 242 0.25 7.40 -11.02
N SER A 243 -0.40 8.40 -11.58
CA SER A 243 -1.54 9.06 -10.93
C SER A 243 -2.60 9.41 -11.96
N TRP A 244 -3.86 9.13 -11.63
CA TRP A 244 -5.02 9.43 -12.46
C TRP A 244 -5.89 10.48 -11.80
N ASN A 245 -5.97 11.66 -12.40
CA ASN A 245 -6.88 12.71 -11.95
C ASN A 245 -8.28 12.43 -12.49
N GLY A 246 -9.18 11.99 -11.61
CA GLY A 246 -10.57 11.70 -11.94
C GLY A 246 -11.41 12.93 -12.31
N ALA A 247 -11.05 14.13 -11.84
CA ALA A 247 -11.79 15.36 -12.16
C ALA A 247 -11.57 15.80 -13.61
N ASP A 248 -10.33 15.70 -14.09
CA ASP A 248 -9.94 16.09 -15.44
C ASP A 248 -9.85 14.91 -16.41
N THR A 249 -10.13 13.68 -15.94
CA THR A 249 -10.05 12.42 -16.71
C THR A 249 -8.70 12.25 -17.43
N ARG A 250 -7.60 12.56 -16.75
CA ARG A 250 -6.23 12.54 -17.32
C ARG A 250 -5.20 12.02 -16.34
N ILE A 251 -4.06 11.59 -16.88
CA ILE A 251 -2.88 11.26 -16.07
C ILE A 251 -2.31 12.56 -15.47
N ASP A 252 -2.06 12.53 -14.16
CA ASP A 252 -1.33 13.58 -13.48
C ASP A 252 0.17 13.26 -13.47
N PHE A 253 0.86 13.77 -14.50
CA PHE A 253 2.30 13.58 -14.67
C PHE A 253 3.14 14.24 -13.56
N SER A 254 2.59 15.23 -12.84
CA SER A 254 3.35 15.95 -11.80
C SER A 254 3.63 15.10 -10.57
N ARG A 255 2.86 14.02 -10.37
CA ARG A 255 2.97 13.11 -9.23
C ARG A 255 3.83 11.89 -9.52
N ILE A 256 4.04 11.55 -10.79
CA ILE A 256 4.84 10.39 -11.19
C ILE A 256 6.29 10.62 -10.77
N GLY A 257 6.91 9.65 -10.11
CA GLY A 257 8.29 9.79 -9.63
C GLY A 257 8.39 10.26 -8.17
N THR A 258 7.26 10.60 -7.53
CA THR A 258 7.26 11.07 -6.14
C THR A 258 7.67 9.96 -5.19
N VAL A 259 8.74 10.20 -4.43
CA VAL A 259 9.15 9.34 -3.31
C VAL A 259 8.25 9.66 -2.12
N ILE A 260 7.62 8.62 -1.57
CA ILE A 260 6.72 8.75 -0.43
C ILE A 260 7.56 8.83 0.85
N ARG A 261 7.32 9.85 1.67
CA ARG A 261 7.96 10.10 2.96
C ARG A 261 6.92 10.47 4.02
#